data_AF-A0A843IZ06-F1
#
_entry.id   AF-A0A843IZ06-F1
#
_cell.length_a   1.000
_cell.length_b   1.000
_cell.length_c   1.000
_cell.angle_alpha   90.00
_cell.angle_beta   90.00
_cell.angle_gamma   90.00
#
_symmetry.space_group_name_H-M   'P 1'
#
loop_
_entity.id
_entity.type
_entity.pdbx_description
1 polymer ?
#
loop_
_entity_poly.entity_id
_entity_poly.type
_entity_poly.pdbx_seq_one_letter_code
_entity_poly.pdbx_strand_id
1 'polypeptide(L)'
;EELKRLFPPDIMVIAEPGRFIVANACVLVSKVIGKAVRDGKTCYYINDGIYGTYSGLVFDHISYPILSFKESEETKLSSVFGPTCDAFDTLTLSAELPDLRIGDFVYTENIGAYSSASATLFNGCEPAKVLHINIDRRSID
;
A
#
# COMPACT_ATOMS: atom_id res chain seq x y z
N GLU A 1 -3.65 34.57 0.70
CA GLU A 1 -2.85 35.82 0.66
C GLU A 1 -1.84 35.86 -0.49
N GLU A 2 -0.90 34.91 -0.62
CA GLU A 2 0.17 35.02 -1.64
C GLU A 2 -0.29 35.04 -3.10
N LEU A 3 -1.28 34.23 -3.49
CA LEU A 3 -1.79 34.24 -4.87
C LEU A 3 -2.40 35.60 -5.24
N LYS A 4 -3.12 36.23 -4.31
CA LYS A 4 -3.72 37.56 -4.51
C LYS A 4 -2.66 38.68 -4.52
N ARG A 5 -1.53 38.47 -3.83
CA ARG A 5 -0.40 39.40 -3.77
C ARG A 5 0.45 39.36 -5.05
N LEU A 6 0.63 38.16 -5.61
CA LEU A 6 1.56 37.90 -6.70
C LEU A 6 0.92 37.96 -8.10
N PHE A 7 -0.38 37.68 -8.20
CA PHE A 7 -1.08 37.61 -9.49
C PHE A 7 -2.21 38.64 -9.59
N PRO A 8 -2.30 39.39 -10.70
CA PRO A 8 -3.42 40.28 -10.98
C PRO A 8 -4.79 39.54 -10.96
N PRO A 9 -5.90 40.23 -10.66
CA PRO A 9 -7.22 39.60 -10.54
C PRO A 9 -7.77 38.96 -11.82
N ASP A 10 -7.27 39.35 -12.99
CA ASP A 10 -7.68 38.87 -14.31
C ASP A 10 -6.93 37.60 -14.76
N ILE A 11 -5.95 37.13 -13.96
CA ILE A 11 -5.26 35.87 -14.19
C ILE A 11 -6.04 34.70 -13.59
N MET A 12 -6.36 33.71 -14.43
CA MET A 12 -6.90 32.43 -13.99
C MET A 12 -5.77 31.52 -13.52
N VAL A 13 -5.79 31.17 -12.24
CA VAL A 13 -4.85 30.20 -11.65
C VAL A 13 -5.48 28.81 -11.65
N ILE A 14 -4.74 27.82 -12.14
CA ILE A 14 -5.13 26.40 -12.13
C ILE A 14 -4.15 25.56 -11.31
N ALA A 15 -4.55 24.34 -10.97
CA ALA A 15 -3.72 23.37 -10.27
C ALA A 15 -3.95 21.95 -10.83
N GLU A 16 -2.95 21.08 -10.68
CA GLU A 16 -2.98 19.69 -11.14
C GLU A 16 -2.82 18.71 -9.95
N PRO A 17 -3.77 18.70 -8.98
CA PRO A 17 -3.64 17.85 -7.80
C PRO A 17 -3.85 16.37 -8.14
N GLY A 18 -2.77 15.58 -8.10
CA GLY A 18 -2.84 14.11 -8.19
C GLY A 18 -3.07 13.47 -6.81
N ARG A 19 -1.98 13.20 -6.08
CA ARG A 19 -1.98 12.54 -4.76
C ARG A 19 -3.04 13.08 -3.81
N PHE A 20 -3.23 14.40 -3.76
CA PHE A 20 -4.19 15.06 -2.88
C PHE A 20 -5.62 14.53 -3.05
N ILE A 21 -6.01 14.16 -4.28
CA ILE A 21 -7.33 13.62 -4.57
C ILE A 21 -7.42 12.14 -4.24
N VAL A 22 -6.40 11.34 -4.58
CA VAL A 22 -6.52 9.88 -4.66
C VAL A 22 -5.82 9.09 -3.56
N ALA A 23 -4.90 9.68 -2.80
CA ALA A 23 -4.06 8.91 -1.87
C ALA A 23 -4.87 8.14 -0.82
N ASN A 24 -5.89 8.76 -0.23
CA ASN A 24 -6.74 8.18 0.80
C ASN A 24 -7.97 7.43 0.25
N ALA A 25 -8.12 7.34 -1.08
CA ALA A 25 -9.27 6.68 -1.71
C ALA A 25 -9.13 5.15 -1.78
N CYS A 26 -7.95 4.60 -1.48
CA CYS A 26 -7.69 3.16 -1.57
C CYS A 26 -7.10 2.60 -0.29
N VAL A 27 -7.57 1.40 0.07
CA VAL A 27 -6.99 0.49 1.05
C VAL A 27 -6.58 -0.77 0.29
N LEU A 28 -5.33 -1.21 0.48
CA LEU A 28 -4.85 -2.47 -0.06
C LEU A 28 -5.10 -3.57 0.98
N VAL A 29 -5.59 -4.73 0.52
CA VAL A 29 -5.74 -5.94 1.34
C VAL A 29 -4.84 -7.02 0.76
N SER A 30 -3.96 -7.56 1.59
CA SER A 30 -2.97 -8.56 1.20
C SER A 30 -3.09 -9.80 2.07
N LYS A 31 -2.93 -10.97 1.47
CA LYS A 31 -2.99 -12.26 2.14
C LYS A 31 -1.58 -12.70 2.54
N VAL A 32 -1.45 -13.22 3.76
CA VAL A 32 -0.23 -13.91 4.21
C VAL A 32 -0.12 -15.23 3.47
N ILE A 33 0.90 -15.38 2.62
CA ILE A 33 1.18 -16.58 1.84
C ILE A 33 2.35 -17.39 2.39
N GLY A 34 3.16 -16.80 3.27
CA GLY A 34 4.26 -17.47 3.92
C GLY A 34 4.50 -16.94 5.32
N LYS A 35 5.05 -17.80 6.18
CA LYS A 35 5.47 -17.46 7.54
C LYS A 35 6.75 -18.22 7.86
N ALA A 36 7.73 -17.53 8.42
CA ALA A 36 8.96 -18.12 8.91
C ALA A 36 9.39 -17.44 10.21
N VAL A 37 10.28 -18.08 10.96
CA VAL A 37 11.00 -17.45 12.07
C VAL A 37 12.48 -17.43 11.69
N ARG A 38 13.09 -16.25 11.69
CA ARG A 38 14.51 -16.05 11.39
C ARG A 38 15.14 -15.27 12.53
N ASP A 39 16.18 -15.83 13.15
CA ASP A 39 16.87 -15.23 14.29
C ASP A 39 15.93 -14.80 15.43
N GLY A 40 14.92 -15.63 15.72
CA GLY A 40 13.91 -15.38 16.75
C GLY A 40 12.83 -14.36 16.35
N LYS A 41 12.90 -13.78 15.15
CA LYS A 41 11.93 -12.81 14.62
C LYS A 41 10.97 -13.46 13.64
N THR A 42 9.68 -13.16 13.78
CA THR A 42 8.66 -13.63 12.84
C THR A 42 8.75 -12.84 11.53
N CYS A 43 8.72 -13.57 10.41
CA CYS A 43 8.73 -13.04 9.06
C CYS A 43 7.46 -13.48 8.34
N TYR A 44 6.70 -12.52 7.81
CA TYR A 44 5.52 -12.77 6.99
C TYR A 44 5.82 -12.43 5.53
N TYR A 45 5.36 -13.29 4.63
CA TYR A 45 5.38 -13.05 3.19
C TYR A 45 3.94 -12.84 2.75
N ILE A 46 3.66 -11.71 2.12
CA ILE A 46 2.33 -11.39 1.61
C ILE A 46 2.31 -11.45 0.09
N ASN A 47 1.12 -11.55 -0.49
CA ASN A 47 0.94 -11.70 -1.95
C ASN A 47 1.00 -10.38 -2.74
N ASP A 48 1.61 -9.33 -2.19
CA ASP A 48 1.88 -8.06 -2.87
C ASP A 48 3.19 -7.45 -2.33
N GLY A 49 3.90 -6.68 -3.14
CA GLY A 49 5.29 -6.31 -2.86
C GLY A 49 5.70 -4.98 -3.50
N ILE A 50 6.99 -4.62 -3.39
CA ILE A 50 7.53 -3.39 -3.98
C ILE A 50 7.48 -3.41 -5.51
N TYR A 51 7.44 -4.60 -6.09
CA TYR A 51 7.27 -4.77 -7.54
C TYR A 51 5.79 -4.65 -7.97
N GLY A 52 4.86 -4.58 -7.01
CA GLY A 52 3.42 -4.44 -7.20
C GLY A 52 2.90 -3.12 -6.63
N THR A 53 1.87 -3.19 -5.79
CA THR A 53 1.18 -2.02 -5.25
C THR A 53 2.06 -1.20 -4.30
N TYR A 54 3.04 -1.83 -3.65
CA TYR A 54 3.96 -1.14 -2.74
C TYR A 54 5.16 -0.48 -3.45
N SER A 55 5.13 -0.33 -4.78
CA SER A 55 6.19 0.33 -5.54
C SER A 55 6.52 1.75 -5.08
N GLY A 56 5.56 2.44 -4.44
CA GLY A 56 5.77 3.72 -3.77
C GLY A 56 6.83 3.72 -2.66
N LEU A 57 7.16 2.58 -2.04
CA LEU A 57 8.30 2.49 -1.11
C LEU A 57 9.62 2.88 -1.78
N VAL A 58 9.79 2.48 -3.04
CA VAL A 58 11.03 2.67 -3.80
C VAL A 58 10.99 3.99 -4.56
N PHE A 59 9.92 4.22 -5.33
CA PHE A 59 9.85 5.36 -6.26
C PHE A 59 9.31 6.64 -5.63
N ASP A 60 8.54 6.51 -4.56
CA ASP A 60 7.79 7.62 -3.96
C ASP A 60 8.22 7.93 -2.52
N HIS A 61 9.15 7.13 -1.98
CA HIS A 61 9.70 7.24 -0.62
C HIS A 61 8.63 7.31 0.49
N ILE A 62 7.47 6.68 0.27
CA ILE A 62 6.39 6.56 1.25
C ILE A 62 6.65 5.35 2.15
N SER A 63 6.41 5.51 3.46
CA SER A 63 6.31 4.39 4.38
C SER A 63 4.84 4.01 4.58
N TYR A 64 4.53 2.74 4.37
CA TYR A 64 3.18 2.21 4.52
C TYR A 64 3.08 1.36 5.79
N PRO A 65 2.24 1.73 6.77
CA PRO A 65 1.89 0.84 7.87
C PRO A 65 1.22 -0.43 7.33
N ILE A 66 1.64 -1.57 7.86
CA ILE A 66 0.99 -2.86 7.61
C ILE A 66 0.20 -3.22 8.86
N LEU A 67 -1.12 -3.24 8.71
CA LEU A 67 -2.08 -3.42 9.79
C LEU A 67 -2.73 -4.80 9.67
N SER A 68 -3.14 -5.36 10.80
CA SER A 68 -3.77 -6.68 10.86
C SER A 68 -5.29 -6.56 10.99
N PHE A 69 -6.04 -7.41 10.28
CA PHE A 69 -7.48 -7.58 10.55
C PHE A 69 -7.73 -8.41 11.82
N LYS A 70 -6.77 -9.25 12.20
CA LYS A 70 -6.82 -9.99 13.47
C LYS A 70 -6.45 -9.04 14.60
N GLU A 71 -7.32 -8.92 15.59
CA GLU A 71 -7.05 -8.17 16.81
C GLU A 71 -6.41 -9.08 17.87
N SER A 72 -5.43 -8.55 18.59
CA SER A 72 -4.82 -9.20 19.77
C SER A 72 -4.11 -8.14 20.62
N GLU A 73 -4.20 -8.28 21.94
CA GLU A 73 -3.40 -7.47 22.86
C GLU A 73 -1.91 -7.85 22.81
N GLU A 74 -1.60 -9.07 22.34
CA GLU A 74 -0.24 -9.56 22.18
C GLU A 74 0.25 -9.40 20.74
N THR A 75 1.07 -8.38 20.51
CA THR A 75 1.77 -8.17 19.24
C THR A 75 3.27 -8.45 19.39
N LYS A 76 3.91 -8.76 18.26
CA LYS A 76 5.37 -8.97 18.19
C LYS A 76 5.94 -8.22 16.99
N LEU A 77 7.09 -7.62 17.21
CA LEU A 77 7.89 -7.02 16.15
C LEU A 77 8.23 -8.06 15.07
N SER A 78 7.69 -7.83 13.88
CA SER A 78 7.74 -8.73 12.74
C SER A 78 8.31 -8.03 11.51
N SER A 79 8.91 -8.81 10.61
CA SER A 79 9.28 -8.35 9.27
C SER A 79 8.22 -8.79 8.27
N VAL A 80 7.93 -7.94 7.28
CA VAL A 80 6.99 -8.24 6.19
C VAL A 80 7.68 -8.06 4.85
N PHE A 81 7.56 -9.07 4.01
CA PHE A 81 8.17 -9.18 2.69
C PHE A 81 7.10 -9.37 1.63
N GLY A 82 7.40 -8.95 0.41
CA GLY A 82 6.57 -9.23 -0.75
C GLY A 82 6.75 -10.67 -1.26
N PRO A 83 6.08 -11.01 -2.39
CA PRO A 83 5.99 -12.38 -2.88
C PRO A 83 7.18 -12.79 -3.76
N THR A 84 8.06 -11.86 -4.14
CA THR A 84 9.11 -12.15 -5.13
C THR A 84 10.30 -12.86 -4.50
N CYS A 85 11.18 -13.41 -5.34
CA CYS A 85 12.41 -14.06 -4.88
C CYS A 85 13.55 -13.07 -4.59
N ASP A 86 13.32 -11.77 -4.81
CA ASP A 86 14.32 -10.73 -4.59
C ASP A 86 14.33 -10.32 -3.11
N ALA A 87 15.51 -10.33 -2.49
CA ALA A 87 15.67 -9.87 -1.11
C ALA A 87 15.32 -8.38 -0.94
N PHE A 88 15.38 -7.60 -2.02
CA PHE A 88 14.98 -6.19 -1.99
C PHE A 88 13.48 -6.01 -1.80
N ASP A 89 12.64 -7.03 -2.06
CA ASP A 89 11.19 -7.03 -1.85
C ASP A 89 10.82 -7.15 -0.35
N THR A 90 11.34 -6.20 0.42
CA THR A 90 11.15 -6.03 1.84
C THR A 90 10.28 -4.79 2.06
N LEU A 91 9.08 -4.98 2.64
CA LEU A 91 8.15 -3.88 2.87
C LEU A 91 8.45 -3.14 4.17
N THR A 92 8.70 -3.90 5.24
CA THR A 92 9.10 -3.34 6.53
C THR A 92 9.78 -4.39 7.38
N LEU A 93 10.73 -3.94 8.19
CA LEU A 93 11.40 -4.77 9.19
C LEU A 93 10.82 -4.55 10.59
N SER A 94 9.76 -3.78 10.76
CA SER A 94 9.32 -3.36 12.10
C SER A 94 7.81 -3.20 12.23
N ALA A 95 7.04 -4.15 11.69
CA ALA A 95 5.60 -4.18 11.88
C ALA A 95 5.25 -4.86 13.22
N GLU A 96 4.50 -4.18 14.09
CA GLU A 96 3.91 -4.80 15.27
C GLU A 96 2.64 -5.54 14.86
N LEU A 97 2.71 -6.87 14.82
CA LEU A 97 1.62 -7.71 14.34
C LEU A 97 1.31 -8.82 15.36
N PRO A 98 0.04 -9.24 15.46
CA PRO A 98 -0.30 -10.44 16.21
C PRO A 98 0.27 -11.69 15.52
N ASP A 99 0.12 -12.85 16.15
CA ASP A 99 0.47 -14.11 15.50
C ASP A 99 -0.48 -14.41 14.34
N LEU A 100 -0.05 -14.11 13.10
CA LEU A 100 -0.79 -14.39 11.87
C LEU A 100 -0.48 -15.77 11.34
N ARG A 101 -1.43 -16.39 10.65
CA ARG A 101 -1.31 -17.67 9.96
C ARG A 101 -1.28 -17.46 8.46
N ILE A 102 -0.74 -18.44 7.73
CA ILE A 102 -0.91 -18.46 6.27
C ILE A 102 -2.41 -18.51 5.97
N GLY A 103 -2.86 -17.63 5.09
CA GLY A 103 -4.28 -17.42 4.77
C GLY A 103 -4.93 -16.25 5.49
N ASP A 104 -4.34 -15.73 6.58
CA ASP A 104 -4.80 -14.50 7.23
C ASP A 104 -4.54 -13.29 6.33
N PHE A 105 -5.19 -12.17 6.64
CA PHE A 105 -5.10 -10.94 5.86
C PHE A 105 -4.52 -9.79 6.68
N VAL A 106 -3.76 -8.95 6.00
CA VAL A 106 -3.30 -7.64 6.45
C VAL A 106 -3.85 -6.57 5.51
N TYR A 107 -3.82 -5.32 5.94
CA TYR A 107 -4.20 -4.19 5.10
C TYR A 107 -3.27 -3.00 5.28
N THR A 108 -3.28 -2.12 4.28
CA THR A 108 -2.55 -0.87 4.26
C THR A 108 -3.49 0.23 3.77
N GLU A 109 -3.59 1.30 4.55
CA GLU A 109 -4.40 2.48 4.21
C GLU A 109 -3.60 3.50 3.38
N ASN A 110 -4.30 4.46 2.78
CA ASN A 110 -3.71 5.61 2.08
C ASN A 110 -2.75 5.22 0.94
N ILE A 111 -3.09 4.17 0.19
CA ILE A 111 -2.26 3.58 -0.88
C ILE A 111 -2.88 3.77 -2.27
N GLY A 112 -3.59 4.88 -2.50
CA GLY A 112 -4.21 5.18 -3.79
C GLY A 112 -3.34 5.95 -4.80
N ALA A 113 -2.23 6.54 -4.36
CA ALA A 113 -1.34 7.35 -5.20
C ALA A 113 0.02 6.67 -5.38
N TYR A 114 0.52 6.65 -6.62
CA TYR A 114 1.84 6.10 -6.99
C TYR A 114 2.11 4.69 -6.42
N SER A 115 1.06 3.86 -6.47
CA SER A 115 1.02 2.51 -5.96
C SER A 115 0.88 1.52 -7.12
N SER A 116 -0.35 1.11 -7.45
CA SER A 116 -0.62 0.24 -8.60
C SER A 116 -0.24 0.87 -9.94
N ALA A 117 -0.18 2.20 -10.02
CA ALA A 117 0.22 2.94 -11.22
C ALA A 117 1.66 2.64 -11.68
N SER A 118 2.53 2.19 -10.78
CA SER A 118 3.93 1.81 -11.05
C SER A 118 4.21 0.33 -10.77
N ALA A 119 3.16 -0.49 -10.66
CA ALA A 119 3.29 -1.93 -10.50
C ALA A 119 3.82 -2.60 -11.78
N THR A 120 4.52 -3.71 -11.60
CA THR A 120 5.11 -4.54 -12.65
C THR A 120 4.57 -5.96 -12.57
N LEU A 121 4.93 -6.80 -13.55
CA LEU A 121 4.64 -8.24 -13.57
C LEU A 121 5.89 -9.08 -13.22
N PHE A 122 6.81 -8.52 -12.43
CA PHE A 122 8.03 -9.22 -12.05
C PHE A 122 7.71 -10.56 -11.35
N ASN A 123 8.51 -11.59 -11.63
CA ASN A 123 8.26 -12.99 -11.22
C ASN A 123 6.90 -13.59 -11.65
N GLY A 124 6.14 -12.93 -12.55
CA GLY A 124 4.81 -13.37 -12.93
C GLY A 124 3.76 -13.18 -11.82
N CYS A 125 4.05 -12.36 -10.81
CA CYS A 125 3.08 -12.01 -9.76
C CYS A 125 1.97 -11.15 -10.37
N GLU A 126 0.71 -11.57 -10.22
CA GLU A 126 -0.44 -10.81 -10.73
C GLU A 126 -0.63 -9.49 -9.95
N PRO A 127 -1.02 -8.39 -10.63
CA PRO A 127 -1.34 -7.15 -9.95
C PRO A 127 -2.54 -7.28 -9.01
N ALA A 128 -2.58 -6.49 -7.94
CA ALA A 128 -3.73 -6.42 -7.08
C ALA A 128 -5.00 -6.01 -7.86
N LYS A 129 -6.08 -6.75 -7.66
CA LYS A 129 -7.37 -6.44 -8.28
C LYS A 129 -7.99 -5.21 -7.61
N VAL A 130 -8.32 -4.20 -8.40
CA VAL A 130 -9.01 -2.99 -7.92
C VAL A 130 -10.52 -3.27 -7.84
N LEU A 131 -11.10 -3.03 -6.66
CA LEU A 131 -12.55 -3.08 -6.42
C LEU A 131 -13.05 -1.67 -6.13
N HIS A 132 -13.88 -1.14 -7.03
CA HIS A 132 -14.53 0.16 -6.81
C HIS A 132 -15.77 -0.05 -5.93
N ILE A 133 -15.82 0.65 -4.80
CA ILE A 133 -16.96 0.67 -3.88
C ILE A 133 -17.71 1.99 -4.00
N ASN A 134 -18.96 2.03 -3.51
CA ASN A 134 -19.80 3.24 -3.52
C ASN A 134 -20.07 3.82 -4.92
N ILE A 135 -20.05 2.96 -5.96
CA ILE A 135 -20.49 3.35 -7.29
C ILE A 135 -22.01 3.53 -7.24
N ASP A 136 -22.50 4.77 -7.42
CA ASP A 136 -23.93 4.99 -7.60
C ASP A 136 -24.37 4.24 -8.86
N ARG A 137 -25.36 3.35 -8.74
CA ARG A 137 -25.80 2.48 -9.85
C ARG A 137 -26.41 3.26 -11.03
N ARG A 138 -26.57 4.58 -10.92
CA ARG A 138 -27.19 5.45 -11.94
C ARG A 138 -26.24 5.99 -13.01
N SER A 139 -24.94 5.70 -12.91
CA SER A 139 -23.92 6.15 -13.89
C SER A 139 -23.35 5.01 -14.73
N ILE A 140 -24.00 3.83 -14.71
CA ILE A 140 -23.73 2.72 -15.61
C ILE A 140 -25.00 2.51 -16.45
N ASP A 141 -25.27 3.44 -17.35
CA ASP A 141 -26.15 3.30 -18.53
C ASP A 141 -25.54 4.13 -19.66
#